data_AF-A0A380P0A7-F1
#
_entry.id   AF-A0A380P0A7-F1
#
_cell.length_a   1.000
_cell.length_b   1.000
_cell.length_c   1.000
_cell.angle_alpha   90.00
_cell.angle_beta   90.00
_cell.angle_gamma   90.00
#
_symmetry.space_group_name_H-M   'P 1'
#
loop_
_entity.id
_entity.type
_entity.pdbx_description
1 polymer ?
#
loop_
_entity_poly.entity_id
_entity_poly.type
_entity_poly.pdbx_seq_one_letter_code
_entity_poly.pdbx_strand_id
1 'polypeptide(L)'
;MRGLRGEGLLRQPRGAVVCAAVVSLLLVAALMACTATSTGTRDEGPARSEPVASSPTGAASPTPRVRRADAVELLKADPEVDPGVKRDLKPCVGDEYPVDVSYGDLTGAKVSDIVVNVLTCGDAVGVGAYVYRAASQEKDAGQATQGYVNVFRNETPPVYAEIDRGDLVVTRQMYDKGDAVAYPSGEEVVTYHWKDGTFAELYRMHNDYSNTVTSEPPQALGGSPAAVGDGTGSGAAPGA
;
A
#
# COMPACT_ATOMS: atom_id res chain seq x y z
N MET A 1 37.67 -67.95 10.71
CA MET A 1 37.76 -68.81 9.51
C MET A 1 36.44 -69.55 9.34
N ARG A 2 35.84 -69.47 8.13
CA ARG A 2 34.85 -70.39 7.48
C ARG A 2 33.53 -70.68 8.24
N GLY A 3 32.34 -70.67 7.65
CA GLY A 3 31.86 -70.57 6.27
C GLY A 3 30.36 -70.19 6.25
N LEU A 4 29.85 -69.59 5.15
CA LEU A 4 29.09 -70.25 4.04
C LEU A 4 27.76 -70.85 4.55
N ARG A 5 26.55 -70.62 4.02
CA ARG A 5 25.89 -70.27 2.73
C ARG A 5 24.41 -70.00 3.14
N GLY A 6 23.45 -69.48 2.40
CA GLY A 6 23.22 -69.25 0.98
C GLY A 6 21.71 -68.96 0.80
N GLU A 7 21.45 -68.01 -0.08
CA GLU A 7 20.27 -67.70 -0.93
C GLU A 7 18.90 -68.39 -0.74
N GLY A 8 17.83 -67.63 -0.97
CA GLY A 8 16.54 -68.19 -1.36
C GLY A 8 15.35 -67.23 -1.31
N LEU A 9 15.06 -66.65 -2.48
CA LEU A 9 13.80 -66.13 -3.02
C LEU A 9 12.48 -66.24 -2.22
N LEU A 10 11.59 -65.26 -2.46
CA LEU A 10 10.14 -65.36 -2.81
C LEU A 10 9.49 -64.01 -2.39
N ARG A 11 9.34 -62.96 -3.21
CA ARG A 11 8.45 -62.76 -4.39
C ARG A 11 7.03 -63.33 -4.22
N GLN A 12 6.08 -62.47 -3.81
CA GLN A 12 4.64 -62.62 -4.04
C GLN A 12 3.86 -61.30 -3.73
N PRO A 13 2.58 -61.12 -4.14
CA PRO A 13 2.24 -60.59 -5.46
C PRO A 13 1.23 -59.40 -5.47
N ARG A 14 1.18 -58.75 -6.63
CA ARG A 14 0.02 -58.18 -7.37
C ARG A 14 -1.31 -57.97 -6.63
N GLY A 15 -1.80 -56.73 -6.68
CA GLY A 15 -3.21 -56.37 -6.59
C GLY A 15 -3.48 -55.05 -7.33
N ALA A 16 -3.61 -55.12 -8.67
CA ALA A 16 -4.11 -54.03 -9.47
C ALA A 16 -5.64 -54.05 -9.43
N VAL A 17 -6.28 -52.95 -9.02
CA VAL A 17 -7.72 -52.73 -9.20
C VAL A 17 -7.87 -51.75 -10.35
N VAL A 18 -8.24 -52.30 -11.50
CA VAL A 18 -8.79 -51.58 -12.65
C VAL A 18 -10.30 -51.72 -12.57
N CYS A 19 -11.05 -50.63 -12.72
CA CYS A 19 -12.37 -50.65 -13.37
C CYS A 19 -12.79 -49.21 -13.72
N ALA A 20 -12.63 -48.90 -15.01
CA ALA A 20 -13.29 -47.79 -15.67
C ALA A 20 -14.80 -48.03 -15.73
N ALA A 21 -15.61 -46.98 -15.56
CA ALA A 21 -17.02 -46.98 -15.90
C ALA A 21 -17.29 -45.79 -16.82
N VAL A 22 -17.65 -46.09 -18.06
CA VAL A 22 -18.06 -45.15 -19.11
C VAL A 22 -19.53 -45.45 -19.41
N VAL A 23 -20.26 -44.39 -19.80
CA VAL A 23 -21.53 -44.36 -20.55
C VAL A 23 -22.81 -44.27 -19.71
N SER A 24 -23.46 -43.10 -19.79
CA SER A 24 -24.90 -43.00 -20.13
C SER A 24 -25.18 -41.61 -20.73
N LEU A 25 -25.68 -41.64 -21.96
CA LEU A 25 -26.02 -40.53 -22.85
C LEU A 25 -27.52 -40.22 -22.73
N LEU A 26 -27.91 -38.98 -23.10
CA LEU A 26 -29.23 -38.48 -23.53
C LEU A 26 -30.12 -37.79 -22.47
N LEU A 27 -30.22 -36.46 -22.56
CA LEU A 27 -31.50 -35.82 -22.87
C LEU A 27 -31.30 -34.43 -23.51
N VAL A 28 -32.16 -34.15 -24.48
CA VAL A 28 -32.10 -33.09 -25.50
C VAL A 28 -32.97 -31.89 -25.11
N ALA A 29 -32.60 -30.72 -25.64
CA ALA A 29 -33.38 -29.49 -25.87
C ALA A 29 -33.67 -28.53 -24.71
N ALA A 30 -33.02 -27.36 -24.79
CA ALA A 30 -33.72 -26.08 -24.79
C ALA A 30 -32.88 -25.02 -25.52
N LEU A 31 -33.39 -24.57 -26.67
CA LEU A 31 -32.98 -23.33 -27.32
C LEU A 31 -33.46 -22.16 -26.45
N MET A 32 -32.57 -21.24 -26.07
CA MET A 32 -32.89 -19.82 -25.95
C MET A 32 -31.61 -19.01 -26.15
N ALA A 33 -31.63 -18.16 -27.18
CA ALA A 33 -30.64 -17.12 -27.41
C ALA A 33 -30.68 -16.10 -26.25
N CYS A 34 -29.52 -15.73 -25.73
CA CYS A 34 -29.36 -14.50 -24.97
C CYS A 34 -28.27 -13.69 -25.63
N THR A 35 -28.69 -12.63 -26.30
CA THR A 35 -27.86 -11.54 -26.80
C THR A 35 -27.15 -10.89 -25.60
N ALA A 36 -25.83 -10.83 -25.66
CA ALA A 36 -25.05 -10.01 -24.75
C ALA A 36 -25.32 -8.53 -25.05
N THR A 37 -26.17 -7.91 -24.24
CA THR A 37 -26.28 -6.45 -24.14
C THR A 37 -25.93 -6.07 -22.71
N SER A 38 -24.64 -5.94 -22.43
CA SER A 38 -24.16 -5.38 -21.15
C SER A 38 -24.09 -3.87 -21.25
N THR A 39 -25.11 -3.18 -20.76
CA THR A 39 -24.97 -1.82 -20.22
C THR A 39 -25.71 -1.78 -18.88
N GLY A 40 -25.13 -2.44 -17.88
CA GLY A 40 -25.62 -2.35 -16.51
C GLY A 40 -25.18 -1.03 -15.90
N THR A 41 -25.98 0.02 -16.08
CA THR A 41 -25.96 1.16 -15.15
C THR A 41 -26.48 0.64 -13.82
N ARG A 42 -25.58 0.46 -12.86
CA ARG A 42 -25.92 0.05 -11.51
C ARG A 42 -26.49 1.29 -10.81
N ASP A 43 -27.82 1.36 -10.77
CA ASP A 43 -28.54 2.36 -10.00
C ASP A 43 -28.51 1.90 -8.53
N GLU A 44 -27.48 2.33 -7.80
CA GLU A 44 -27.35 2.10 -6.37
C GLU A 44 -28.40 2.97 -5.65
N GLY A 45 -29.64 2.49 -5.62
CA GLY A 45 -30.72 3.10 -4.85
C GLY A 45 -30.33 3.32 -3.38
N PRO A 46 -30.98 4.27 -2.68
CA PRO A 46 -30.49 4.82 -1.42
C PRO A 46 -30.16 3.74 -0.40
N ALA A 47 -28.94 3.82 0.13
CA ALA A 47 -28.37 2.87 1.08
C ALA A 47 -29.33 2.63 2.25
N ARG A 48 -29.84 1.40 2.39
CA ARG A 48 -30.61 1.02 3.57
C ARG A 48 -29.68 0.96 4.77
N SER A 49 -29.96 1.76 5.78
CA SER A 49 -29.34 1.67 7.11
C SER A 49 -30.04 0.58 7.92
N GLU A 50 -29.60 -0.67 7.78
CA GLU A 50 -29.93 -1.71 8.77
C GLU A 50 -28.74 -1.89 9.73
N PRO A 51 -28.98 -1.91 11.06
CA PRO A 51 -27.92 -2.10 12.03
C PRO A 51 -27.42 -3.55 11.98
N VAL A 52 -26.16 -3.73 11.60
CA VAL A 52 -25.47 -5.03 11.68
C VAL A 52 -25.34 -5.41 13.16
N ALA A 53 -25.87 -6.57 13.53
CA ALA A 53 -25.70 -7.14 14.85
C ALA A 53 -24.22 -7.48 15.09
N SER A 54 -23.62 -6.85 16.11
CA SER A 54 -22.24 -7.08 16.51
C SER A 54 -22.08 -8.45 17.18
N SER A 55 -21.36 -9.36 16.53
CA SER A 55 -20.75 -10.51 17.22
C SER A 55 -19.73 -10.00 18.25
N PRO A 56 -19.62 -10.58 19.45
CA PRO A 56 -18.63 -10.14 20.43
C PRO A 56 -17.23 -10.51 19.95
N THR A 57 -16.53 -9.55 19.36
CA THR A 57 -15.07 -9.59 19.20
C THR A 57 -14.45 -9.69 20.59
N GLY A 58 -13.64 -10.73 20.83
CA GLY A 58 -12.89 -10.87 22.08
C GLY A 58 -12.14 -9.58 22.40
N ALA A 59 -12.26 -9.11 23.64
CA ALA A 59 -11.65 -7.88 24.09
C ALA A 59 -10.12 -7.96 23.94
N ALA A 60 -9.59 -7.42 22.84
CA ALA A 60 -8.20 -7.02 22.79
C ALA A 60 -8.01 -6.00 23.93
N SER A 61 -7.15 -6.33 24.89
CA SER A 61 -6.75 -5.35 25.91
C SER A 61 -6.23 -4.11 25.19
N PRO A 62 -6.68 -2.89 25.54
CA PRO A 62 -6.16 -1.69 24.92
C PRO A 62 -4.67 -1.62 25.22
N THR A 63 -3.83 -1.85 24.21
CA THR A 63 -2.42 -1.53 24.31
C THR A 63 -2.32 -0.02 24.56
N PRO A 64 -1.49 0.42 25.53
CA PRO A 64 -1.29 1.85 25.74
C PRO A 64 -0.84 2.49 24.43
N ARG A 65 -1.66 3.38 23.87
CA ARG A 65 -1.26 4.17 22.70
C ARG A 65 -0.27 5.22 23.16
N VAL A 66 0.90 5.25 22.55
CA VAL A 66 1.84 6.36 22.70
C VAL A 66 1.16 7.61 22.11
N ARG A 67 1.27 8.77 22.74
CA ARG A 67 0.75 10.00 22.12
C ARG A 67 1.75 10.49 21.08
N ARG A 68 1.32 11.28 20.10
CA ARG A 68 2.26 11.90 19.14
C ARG A 68 3.40 12.66 19.82
N ALA A 69 3.11 13.39 20.90
CA ALA A 69 4.12 14.07 21.70
C ALA A 69 5.17 13.10 22.28
N ASP A 70 4.72 11.95 22.80
CA ASP A 70 5.59 10.93 23.34
C ASP A 70 6.45 10.27 22.22
N ALA A 71 5.92 10.12 21.01
CA ALA A 71 6.69 9.64 19.84
C ALA A 71 7.77 10.63 19.39
N VAL A 72 7.50 11.94 19.48
CA VAL A 72 8.50 12.99 19.23
C VAL A 72 9.60 12.96 20.28
N GLU A 73 9.25 12.80 21.56
CA GLU A 73 10.24 12.65 22.64
C GLU A 73 11.12 11.41 22.42
N LEU A 74 10.50 10.30 22.02
CA LEU A 74 11.19 9.06 21.70
C LEU A 74 12.23 9.26 20.59
N LEU A 75 11.83 9.86 19.46
CA LEU A 75 12.75 10.18 18.35
C LEU A 75 13.88 11.14 18.77
N LYS A 76 13.58 12.15 19.57
CA LYS A 76 14.58 13.12 20.03
C LYS A 76 15.61 12.47 20.96
N ALA A 77 15.18 11.55 21.80
CA ALA A 77 16.04 10.85 22.74
C ALA A 77 16.82 9.68 22.11
N ASP A 78 16.31 9.08 21.04
CA ASP A 78 16.94 7.94 20.37
C ASP A 78 18.27 8.32 19.68
N PRO A 79 19.44 7.83 20.13
CA PRO A 79 20.73 8.19 19.58
C PRO A 79 20.96 7.73 18.13
N GLU A 80 20.15 6.79 17.61
CA GLU A 80 20.29 6.29 16.24
C GLU A 80 19.67 7.22 15.19
N VAL A 81 18.77 8.11 15.60
CA VAL A 81 18.11 9.09 14.72
C VAL A 81 19.11 10.17 14.31
N ASP A 82 19.19 10.48 13.02
CA ASP A 82 20.14 11.48 12.50
C ASP A 82 19.93 12.86 13.15
N PRO A 83 21.01 13.55 13.56
CA PRO A 83 20.90 14.88 14.18
C PRO A 83 20.19 15.92 13.34
N GLY A 84 20.25 15.83 12.00
CA GLY A 84 19.51 16.66 11.07
C GLY A 84 18.01 16.44 11.18
N VAL A 85 17.55 15.18 11.19
CA VAL A 85 16.14 14.85 11.42
C VAL A 85 15.68 15.39 12.77
N LYS A 86 16.46 15.19 13.84
CA LYS A 86 16.12 15.72 15.18
C LYS A 86 16.01 17.23 15.22
N ARG A 87 16.90 17.93 14.52
CA ARG A 87 16.92 19.40 14.45
C ARG A 87 15.69 19.93 13.72
N ASP A 88 15.26 19.24 12.68
CA ASP A 88 14.13 19.66 11.84
C ASP A 88 12.78 19.16 12.40
N LEU A 89 12.80 18.19 13.33
CA LEU A 89 11.65 17.74 14.13
C LEU A 89 11.22 18.78 15.18
N LYS A 90 10.54 19.82 14.69
CA LYS A 90 9.92 20.90 15.45
C LYS A 90 8.43 21.01 15.07
N PRO A 91 7.59 21.67 15.89
CA PRO A 91 6.21 21.90 15.52
C PRO A 91 6.11 22.70 14.21
N CYS A 92 5.20 22.31 13.32
CA CYS A 92 4.88 23.05 12.11
C CYS A 92 3.94 24.23 12.41
N VAL A 93 2.92 24.00 13.23
CA VAL A 93 1.94 25.02 13.65
C VAL A 93 1.58 24.77 15.11
N GLY A 94 1.73 25.78 15.98
CA GLY A 94 1.47 25.62 17.41
C GLY A 94 2.33 24.50 18.00
N ASP A 95 1.66 23.47 18.54
CA ASP A 95 2.29 22.28 19.12
C ASP A 95 2.19 21.04 18.21
N GLU A 96 1.76 21.20 16.96
CA GLU A 96 1.59 20.09 16.01
C GLU A 96 2.90 19.78 15.28
N TYR A 97 3.44 18.59 15.52
CA TYR A 97 4.66 18.08 14.86
C TYR A 97 4.33 17.34 13.56
N PRO A 98 5.25 17.35 12.57
CA PRO A 98 5.08 16.63 11.30
C PRO A 98 5.43 15.16 11.49
N VAL A 99 4.69 14.46 12.34
CA VAL A 99 4.85 13.02 12.54
C VAL A 99 3.53 12.31 12.29
N ASP A 100 3.59 11.22 11.52
CA ASP A 100 2.52 10.23 11.49
C ASP A 100 2.92 9.02 12.33
N VAL A 101 1.96 8.48 13.10
CA VAL A 101 2.21 7.42 14.06
C VAL A 101 1.16 6.32 13.90
N SER A 102 1.63 5.13 13.56
CA SER A 102 0.83 3.92 13.40
C SER A 102 1.23 2.85 14.42
N TYR A 103 0.29 1.99 14.78
CA TYR A 103 0.49 0.91 15.75
C TYR A 103 0.08 -0.43 15.14
N GLY A 104 0.89 -1.46 15.33
CA GLY A 104 0.56 -2.81 14.85
C GLY A 104 1.43 -3.89 15.46
N ASP A 105 1.18 -5.12 15.06
CA ASP A 105 2.02 -6.26 15.43
C ASP A 105 2.94 -6.57 14.25
N LEU A 106 4.20 -6.15 14.35
CA LEU A 106 5.26 -6.43 13.38
C LEU A 106 6.27 -7.43 13.94
N THR A 107 6.52 -7.39 15.26
CA THR A 107 7.62 -8.12 15.90
C THR A 107 7.17 -9.28 16.80
N GLY A 108 5.85 -9.54 16.88
CA GLY A 108 5.26 -10.55 17.75
C GLY A 108 5.33 -10.20 19.24
N ALA A 109 5.54 -8.92 19.56
CA ALA A 109 5.63 -8.46 20.94
C ALA A 109 4.24 -8.42 21.61
N LYS A 110 4.22 -8.47 22.95
CA LYS A 110 2.97 -8.33 23.73
C LYS A 110 2.36 -6.93 23.64
N VAL A 111 3.18 -5.94 23.36
CA VAL A 111 2.79 -4.53 23.16
C VAL A 111 2.96 -4.25 21.68
N SER A 112 2.00 -3.53 21.09
CA SER A 112 2.08 -3.11 19.69
C SER A 112 3.38 -2.38 19.41
N ASP A 113 3.99 -2.69 18.28
CA ASP A 113 5.08 -1.91 17.71
C ASP A 113 4.55 -0.57 17.21
N ILE A 114 5.43 0.42 17.20
CA ILE A 114 5.13 1.80 16.82
C ILE A 114 5.89 2.10 15.54
N VAL A 115 5.17 2.44 14.47
CA VAL A 115 5.75 2.99 13.26
C VAL A 115 5.62 4.49 13.32
N VAL A 116 6.75 5.20 13.19
CA VAL A 116 6.80 6.66 13.18
C VAL A 116 7.37 7.13 11.87
N ASN A 117 6.60 7.93 11.12
CA ASN A 117 7.06 8.62 9.93
C ASN A 117 7.26 10.10 10.27
N VAL A 118 8.46 10.63 10.03
CA VAL A 118 8.76 12.07 10.12
C VAL A 118 8.59 12.67 8.74
N LEU A 119 7.82 13.75 8.66
CA LEU A 119 7.47 14.42 7.41
C LEU A 119 8.04 15.85 7.38
N THR A 120 8.09 16.44 6.21
CA THR A 120 8.28 17.88 6.06
C THR A 120 7.01 18.64 6.47
N CYS A 121 7.20 19.85 7.00
CA CYS A 121 6.08 20.76 7.23
C CYS A 121 5.53 21.28 5.90
N GLY A 122 4.23 21.09 5.66
CA GLY A 122 3.49 21.69 4.54
C GLY A 122 3.12 20.69 3.45
N ASP A 123 4.11 20.05 2.82
CA ASP A 123 3.94 19.11 1.72
C ASP A 123 3.94 17.63 2.15
N ALA A 124 4.13 17.36 3.44
CA ALA A 124 4.02 16.04 4.05
C ALA A 124 4.94 14.98 3.40
N VAL A 125 6.10 15.40 2.89
CA VAL A 125 7.10 14.51 2.30
C VAL A 125 7.85 13.80 3.40
N GLY A 126 7.87 12.46 3.37
CA GLY A 126 8.53 11.67 4.38
C GLY A 126 10.05 11.78 4.32
N VAL A 127 10.67 12.17 5.44
CA VAL A 127 12.12 12.35 5.59
C VAL A 127 12.77 11.27 6.47
N GLY A 128 11.96 10.50 7.20
CA GLY A 128 12.43 9.36 7.97
C GLY A 128 11.31 8.44 8.40
N ALA A 129 11.59 7.15 8.46
CA ALA A 129 10.68 6.11 8.92
C ALA A 129 11.38 5.23 9.96
N TYR A 130 10.68 4.97 11.07
CA TYR A 130 11.23 4.26 12.22
C TYR A 130 10.24 3.22 12.75
N VAL A 131 10.74 2.09 13.24
CA VAL A 131 9.94 1.13 14.01
C VAL A 131 10.52 0.96 15.40
N TYR A 132 9.68 1.17 16.40
CA TYR A 132 10.00 0.98 17.80
C TYR A 132 9.21 -0.18 18.37
N ARG A 133 9.89 -1.07 19.08
CA ARG A 133 9.25 -2.16 19.84
C ARG A 133 9.47 -1.97 21.33
N ALA A 134 8.51 -2.41 22.15
CA ALA A 134 8.69 -2.40 23.59
C ALA A 134 9.89 -3.28 23.98
N ALA A 135 10.79 -2.72 24.80
CA ALA A 135 11.90 -3.44 25.39
C ALA A 135 11.32 -4.50 26.34
N SER A 136 11.39 -5.76 25.91
CA SER A 136 10.81 -6.88 26.67
C SER A 136 11.86 -7.83 27.21
N GLN A 137 13.09 -7.74 26.70
CA GLN A 137 14.22 -8.54 27.16
C GLN A 137 15.26 -7.64 27.82
N GLU A 138 15.97 -8.18 28.80
CA GLU A 138 17.04 -7.46 29.52
C GLU A 138 18.15 -6.98 28.58
N LYS A 139 18.42 -7.75 27.51
CA LYS A 139 19.36 -7.36 26.44
C LYS A 139 18.94 -6.09 25.67
N ASP A 140 17.64 -5.83 25.57
CA ASP A 140 17.08 -4.70 24.85
C ASP A 140 17.08 -3.43 25.73
N ALA A 141 17.10 -3.60 27.06
CA ALA A 141 17.01 -2.51 28.03
C ALA A 141 18.20 -1.54 27.95
N GLY A 142 19.39 -2.02 27.55
CA GLY A 142 20.59 -1.19 27.40
C GLY A 142 20.55 -0.21 26.21
N GLN A 143 19.68 -0.46 25.22
CA GLN A 143 19.43 0.43 24.08
C GLN A 143 18.04 1.09 24.14
N ALA A 144 17.26 0.79 25.17
CA ALA A 144 15.89 1.27 25.26
C ALA A 144 15.84 2.76 25.60
N THR A 145 15.16 3.51 24.75
CA THR A 145 14.76 4.90 25.02
C THR A 145 13.30 4.88 25.45
N GLN A 146 13.01 5.36 26.66
CA GLN A 146 11.65 5.36 27.22
C GLN A 146 10.96 3.98 27.21
N GLY A 147 11.74 2.90 27.34
CA GLY A 147 11.22 1.52 27.32
C GLY A 147 10.96 0.95 25.92
N TYR A 148 11.39 1.64 24.87
CA TYR A 148 11.31 1.19 23.48
C TYR A 148 12.69 1.09 22.84
N VAL A 149 12.87 0.12 21.95
CA VAL A 149 14.09 -0.03 21.15
C VAL A 149 13.77 0.20 19.69
N ASN A 150 14.60 0.99 19.01
CA ASN A 150 14.57 1.15 17.57
C ASN A 150 15.04 -0.14 16.90
N VAL A 151 14.21 -0.69 16.02
CA VAL A 151 14.48 -1.94 15.32
C VAL A 151 14.41 -1.81 13.80
N PHE A 152 14.10 -0.61 13.31
CA PHE A 152 14.12 -0.27 11.90
C PHE A 152 14.30 1.23 11.74
N ARG A 153 15.18 1.63 10.83
CA ARG A 153 15.42 3.03 10.47
C ARG A 153 15.65 3.14 8.97
N ASN A 154 14.96 4.08 8.34
CA ASN A 154 15.28 4.55 7.01
C ASN A 154 15.09 6.07 6.94
N GLU A 155 16.17 6.79 6.67
CA GLU A 155 16.21 8.26 6.56
C GLU A 155 16.71 8.69 5.19
N THR A 156 16.32 7.96 4.14
CA THR A 156 16.62 8.33 2.76
C THR A 156 15.35 8.91 2.12
N PRO A 157 15.14 10.24 2.16
CA PRO A 157 13.93 10.85 1.64
C PRO A 157 13.85 10.71 0.10
N PRO A 158 12.64 10.66 -0.46
CA PRO A 158 11.37 10.54 0.25
C PRO A 158 11.14 9.09 0.70
N VAL A 159 10.70 8.90 1.95
CA VAL A 159 10.45 7.58 2.54
C VAL A 159 9.21 7.58 3.41
N TYR A 160 8.39 6.56 3.28
CA TYR A 160 7.21 6.36 4.11
C TYR A 160 7.06 4.87 4.46
N ALA A 161 6.70 4.56 5.69
CA ALA A 161 6.49 3.20 6.15
C ALA A 161 5.05 2.96 6.62
N GLU A 162 4.53 1.80 6.26
CA GLU A 162 3.17 1.34 6.56
C GLU A 162 3.20 -0.08 7.13
N ILE A 163 2.13 -0.45 7.82
CA ILE A 163 1.92 -1.81 8.32
C ILE A 163 0.92 -2.49 7.38
N ASP A 164 1.33 -3.53 6.66
CA ASP A 164 0.44 -4.38 5.87
C ASP A 164 0.49 -5.82 6.38
N ARG A 165 -0.62 -6.30 6.94
CA ARG A 165 -0.81 -7.71 7.36
C ARG A 165 0.33 -8.31 8.21
N GLY A 166 0.98 -7.48 9.03
CA GLY A 166 2.07 -7.88 9.92
C GLY A 166 3.47 -7.71 9.33
N ASP A 167 3.57 -7.25 8.08
CA ASP A 167 4.81 -6.84 7.44
C ASP A 167 4.94 -5.32 7.46
N LEU A 168 6.20 -4.85 7.45
CA LEU A 168 6.53 -3.45 7.28
C LEU A 168 6.72 -3.17 5.79
N VAL A 169 5.89 -2.32 5.21
CA VAL A 169 6.00 -1.90 3.81
C VAL A 169 6.61 -0.51 3.78
N VAL A 170 7.72 -0.36 3.08
CA VAL A 170 8.43 0.92 2.96
C VAL A 170 8.42 1.35 1.50
N THR A 171 7.84 2.52 1.26
CA THR A 171 7.73 3.12 -0.07
C THR A 171 8.66 4.31 -0.17
N ARG A 172 9.37 4.39 -1.29
CA ARG A 172 10.24 5.52 -1.64
C ARG A 172 9.88 6.01 -3.04
N GLN A 173 9.49 7.26 -3.15
CA GLN A 173 9.24 7.88 -4.44
C GLN A 173 10.57 8.22 -5.12
N MET A 174 10.64 8.03 -6.44
CA MET A 174 11.80 8.28 -7.26
C MET A 174 11.51 9.44 -8.21
N TYR A 175 12.48 10.35 -8.31
CA TYR A 175 12.35 11.57 -9.09
C TYR A 175 13.49 11.67 -10.10
N ASP A 176 13.13 11.83 -11.35
CA ASP A 176 14.06 12.17 -12.41
C ASP A 176 14.35 13.68 -12.40
N LYS A 177 15.37 14.06 -13.19
CA LYS A 177 15.78 15.45 -13.29
C LYS A 177 14.65 16.30 -13.87
N GLY A 178 14.14 17.22 -13.06
CA GLY A 178 13.12 18.19 -13.46
C GLY A 178 11.72 17.85 -12.98
N ASP A 179 11.54 16.71 -12.32
CA ASP A 179 10.27 16.33 -11.72
C ASP A 179 9.83 17.33 -10.65
N ALA A 180 8.53 17.64 -10.64
CA ALA A 180 7.94 18.37 -9.55
C ALA A 180 7.66 17.42 -8.38
N VAL A 181 7.69 17.92 -7.13
CA VAL A 181 7.41 17.11 -5.92
C VAL A 181 6.08 16.35 -6.02
N ALA A 182 5.06 16.94 -6.64
CA ALA A 182 3.76 16.31 -6.82
C ALA A 182 3.72 15.18 -7.88
N TYR A 183 4.75 15.04 -8.70
CA TYR A 183 4.79 14.13 -9.85
C TYR A 183 6.14 13.37 -9.87
N PRO A 184 6.32 12.35 -9.02
CA PRO A 184 7.47 11.46 -9.11
C PRO A 184 7.46 10.70 -10.45
N SER A 185 8.64 10.31 -10.93
CA SER A 185 8.80 9.44 -12.11
C SER A 185 8.72 7.96 -11.79
N GLY A 186 8.75 7.58 -10.52
CA GLY A 186 8.58 6.18 -10.13
C GLY A 186 8.52 5.99 -8.62
N GLU A 187 8.56 4.73 -8.21
CA GLU A 187 8.65 4.35 -6.80
C GLU A 187 9.36 3.01 -6.61
N GLU A 188 9.93 2.85 -5.42
CA GLU A 188 10.42 1.59 -4.91
C GLU A 188 9.61 1.22 -3.67
N VAL A 189 9.01 0.02 -3.67
CA VAL A 189 8.25 -0.54 -2.56
C VAL A 189 8.98 -1.77 -2.05
N VAL A 190 9.37 -1.76 -0.78
CA VAL A 190 10.06 -2.88 -0.14
C VAL A 190 9.22 -3.38 1.01
N THR A 191 8.88 -4.67 0.99
CA THR A 191 8.19 -5.35 2.08
C THR A 191 9.21 -6.07 2.93
N TYR A 192 9.18 -5.82 4.24
CA TYR A 192 10.02 -6.45 5.23
C TYR A 192 9.19 -7.32 6.17
N HIS A 193 9.70 -8.50 6.47
CA HIS A 193 9.15 -9.38 7.49
C HIS A 193 10.09 -9.44 8.69
N TRP A 194 9.53 -9.44 9.90
CA TRP A 194 10.33 -9.61 11.10
C TRP A 194 10.81 -11.05 11.24
N LYS A 195 12.13 -11.24 11.26
CA LYS A 195 12.75 -12.56 11.39
C LYS A 195 14.05 -12.46 12.15
N ASP A 196 14.25 -13.38 13.10
CA ASP A 196 15.51 -13.54 13.84
C ASP A 196 16.01 -12.25 14.52
N GLY A 197 15.08 -11.38 14.93
CA GLY A 197 15.41 -10.14 15.64
C GLY A 197 15.68 -8.93 14.74
N THR A 198 15.38 -9.01 13.44
CA THR A 198 15.54 -7.91 12.49
C THR A 198 14.44 -7.93 11.42
N PHE A 199 14.25 -6.81 10.73
CA PHE A 199 13.43 -6.75 9.53
C PHE A 199 14.23 -7.26 8.32
N ALA A 200 13.87 -8.46 7.84
CA ALA A 200 14.43 -9.03 6.64
C ALA A 200 13.58 -8.65 5.42
N GLU A 201 14.21 -8.19 4.34
CA GLU A 201 13.52 -7.93 3.08
C GLU A 201 12.88 -9.23 2.55
N LEU A 202 11.57 -9.19 2.36
CA LEU A 202 10.77 -10.27 1.79
C LEU A 202 10.61 -10.08 0.29
N TYR A 203 10.33 -8.86 -0.12
CA TYR A 203 10.04 -8.50 -1.50
C TYR A 203 10.41 -7.05 -1.80
N ARG A 204 10.78 -6.77 -3.05
CA ARG A 204 11.04 -5.44 -3.57
C ARG A 204 10.42 -5.30 -4.95
N MET A 205 9.70 -4.20 -5.15
CA MET A 205 9.13 -3.77 -6.41
C MET A 205 9.70 -2.40 -6.76
N HIS A 206 10.10 -2.23 -8.02
CA HIS A 206 10.39 -0.93 -8.60
C HIS A 206 9.38 -0.69 -9.71
N ASN A 207 8.75 0.48 -9.73
CA ASN A 207 7.80 0.85 -10.76
C ASN A 207 8.16 2.22 -11.33
N ASP A 208 8.28 2.29 -12.65
CA ASP A 208 8.44 3.55 -13.38
C ASP A 208 7.07 4.02 -13.85
N TYR A 209 6.74 5.28 -13.58
CA TYR A 209 5.53 5.91 -14.06
C TYR A 209 5.72 6.44 -15.48
N SER A 210 4.78 6.16 -16.37
CA SER A 210 4.82 6.65 -17.76
C SER A 210 4.42 8.12 -17.83
N ASN A 211 5.28 8.96 -18.43
CA ASN A 211 5.03 10.39 -18.66
C ASN A 211 4.04 10.69 -19.81
N THR A 212 3.11 9.79 -20.12
CA THR A 212 2.10 9.98 -21.16
C THR A 212 0.93 10.81 -20.66
N VAL A 213 1.19 12.08 -20.36
CA VAL A 213 0.15 13.10 -20.41
C VAL A 213 0.47 13.95 -21.63
N THR A 214 -0.10 13.59 -22.78
CA THR A 214 -0.13 14.51 -23.92
C THR A 214 -0.93 15.72 -23.47
N SER A 215 -0.23 16.79 -23.09
CA SER A 215 -0.80 18.12 -22.98
C SER A 215 -1.17 18.57 -24.39
N GLU A 216 -2.28 18.05 -24.92
CA GLU A 216 -2.96 18.71 -26.02
C GLU A 216 -3.49 20.03 -25.45
N PRO A 217 -3.00 21.18 -25.93
CA PRO A 217 -3.61 22.46 -25.55
C PRO A 217 -5.09 22.39 -25.96
N PRO A 218 -6.02 23.02 -25.22
CA PRO A 218 -7.40 23.11 -25.67
C PRO A 218 -7.38 23.73 -27.07
N GLN A 219 -7.74 22.94 -28.08
CA GLN A 219 -8.04 23.43 -29.42
C GLN A 219 -9.08 24.54 -29.20
N ALA A 220 -8.66 25.79 -29.37
CA ALA A 220 -9.58 26.90 -29.40
C ALA A 220 -10.60 26.55 -30.49
N LEU A 221 -11.85 26.34 -30.11
CA LEU A 221 -12.98 26.20 -31.03
C LEU A 221 -13.18 27.56 -31.71
N GLY A 222 -12.26 27.91 -32.61
CA GLY A 222 -12.35 29.02 -33.54
C GLY A 222 -13.15 28.55 -34.74
N GLY A 223 -14.44 28.89 -34.77
CA GLY A 223 -15.27 28.58 -35.91
C GLY A 223 -16.74 28.91 -35.67
N SER A 224 -17.06 30.15 -35.29
CA SER A 224 -18.42 30.65 -35.48
C SER A 224 -18.56 31.04 -36.96
N PRO A 225 -19.44 30.41 -37.76
CA PRO A 225 -19.70 30.89 -39.10
C PRO A 225 -20.46 32.21 -39.01
N ALA A 226 -19.91 33.25 -39.64
CA ALA A 226 -20.59 34.51 -39.81
C ALA A 226 -21.90 34.28 -40.58
N ALA A 227 -23.01 34.70 -39.99
CA ALA A 227 -24.32 34.71 -40.63
C ALA A 227 -24.29 35.63 -41.85
N VAL A 228 -24.68 35.10 -43.00
CA VAL A 228 -25.02 35.86 -44.21
C VAL A 228 -26.54 36.06 -44.20
N GLY A 229 -26.95 37.30 -44.01
CA GLY A 229 -28.29 37.87 -44.19
C GLY A 229 -28.12 39.39 -44.03
N ASP A 230 -28.62 40.27 -44.89
CA ASP A 230 -29.87 40.26 -45.63
C ASP A 230 -29.72 40.88 -47.03
N GLY A 231 -30.61 40.47 -47.92
CA GLY A 231 -30.84 41.11 -49.21
C GLY A 231 -31.89 42.23 -49.15
N THR A 232 -32.01 42.91 -50.30
CA THR A 232 -33.06 43.85 -50.74
C THR A 232 -33.02 45.25 -50.11
N GLY A 233 -33.13 46.36 -50.84
CA GLY A 233 -33.28 46.62 -52.27
C GLY A 233 -33.47 48.13 -52.54
N SER A 234 -33.25 48.50 -53.81
CA SER A 234 -33.91 49.59 -54.55
C SER A 234 -33.82 51.05 -54.06
N GLY A 235 -33.02 51.84 -54.79
CA GLY A 235 -33.54 53.03 -55.52
C GLY A 235 -33.43 54.40 -54.85
N ALA A 236 -32.49 55.23 -55.33
CA ALA A 236 -32.75 56.62 -55.76
C ALA A 236 -31.46 57.23 -56.36
N ALA A 237 -31.57 57.70 -57.60
CA ALA A 237 -30.57 58.54 -58.28
C ALA A 237 -30.78 60.04 -57.92
N PRO A 238 -29.84 60.94 -58.26
CA PRO A 238 -29.74 62.27 -57.68
C PRO A 238 -30.42 63.37 -58.52
N GLY A 239 -30.70 64.52 -57.91
CA GLY A 239 -31.08 65.73 -58.63
C GLY A 239 -31.33 66.94 -57.72
N ALA A 240 -30.49 67.97 -57.92
CA ALA A 240 -30.66 69.43 -57.79
C ALA A 240 -31.66 70.01 -56.77
#